data_AF-A0A7Z9JG84-F1
#
_entry.id   AF-A0A7Z9JG84-F1
#
_cell.length_a   1.000
_cell.length_b   1.000
_cell.length_c   1.000
_cell.angle_alpha   90.00
_cell.angle_beta   90.00
_cell.angle_gamma   90.00
#
_symmetry.space_group_name_H-M   'P 1'
#
loop_
_entity.id
_entity.type
_entity.pdbx_description
1 polymer ?
#
loop_
_entity_poly.entity_id
_entity_poly.type
_entity_poly.pdbx_seq_one_letter_code
_entity_poly.pdbx_strand_id
1 'polypeptide(L)'
;MTIPSGYGSTGFGRNVKMGGGSLLIGAPAYSSSRGVVFQTTLAATLPCPADLNSDGVVNVSDMLHIISEWGNTGRADLNGDSIVNVSDLLWLLDSWGDC
;
A
#
# COMPACT_ATOMS: atom_id res chain seq x y z
N MET A 1 8.40 0.51 15.08
CA MET A 1 9.06 -0.79 15.31
C MET A 1 10.30 -0.55 16.15
N THR A 2 10.36 -1.04 17.39
CA THR A 2 11.53 -0.88 18.26
C THR A 2 12.39 -2.13 18.14
N ILE A 3 13.62 -1.99 17.64
CA ILE A 3 14.58 -3.10 17.61
C ILE A 3 15.10 -3.28 19.06
N PRO A 4 15.02 -4.48 19.65
CA PRO A 4 15.54 -4.70 21.00
C PRO A 4 17.03 -4.35 21.11
N SER A 5 17.47 -3.88 22.28
CA SER A 5 18.88 -3.55 22.51
C SER A 5 19.75 -4.81 22.45
N GLY A 6 20.90 -4.71 21.76
CA GLY A 6 21.84 -5.82 21.55
C GLY A 6 21.96 -6.30 20.11
N TYR A 7 21.04 -5.92 19.23
CA TYR A 7 21.14 -6.18 17.79
C TYR A 7 21.77 -4.96 17.12
N GLY A 8 23.02 -5.09 16.64
CA GLY A 8 23.68 -4.05 15.87
C GLY A 8 22.86 -3.69 14.63
N SER A 9 22.66 -2.38 14.38
CA SER A 9 21.92 -1.84 13.22
C SER A 9 22.55 -2.14 11.86
N THR A 10 23.63 -2.93 11.81
CA THR A 10 24.46 -3.12 10.63
C THR A 10 23.94 -4.19 9.67
N GLY A 11 22.91 -4.96 10.01
CA GLY A 11 22.43 -6.09 9.19
C GLY A 11 20.98 -6.03 8.71
N PHE A 12 20.09 -5.34 9.43
CA PHE A 12 18.66 -5.33 9.07
C PHE A 12 18.42 -4.46 7.83
N GLY A 13 17.91 -5.03 6.75
CA GLY A 13 17.52 -4.28 5.55
C GLY A 13 18.65 -3.92 4.58
N ARG A 14 19.85 -4.51 4.68
CA ARG A 14 20.92 -4.29 3.69
C ARG A 14 20.69 -4.98 2.34
N ASN A 15 19.81 -5.97 2.29
CA ASN A 15 19.45 -6.69 1.07
C ASN A 15 17.94 -6.54 0.86
N VAL A 16 17.55 -5.46 0.19
CA VAL A 16 16.15 -5.24 -0.22
C VAL A 16 16.04 -5.55 -1.71
N LYS A 17 15.08 -6.40 -2.07
CA LYS A 17 14.69 -6.63 -3.46
C LYS A 17 13.18 -6.50 -3.60
N MET A 18 12.76 -5.82 -4.65
CA MET A 18 11.36 -5.63 -5.00
C MET A 18 11.13 -6.19 -6.40
N GLY A 19 10.06 -6.96 -6.59
CA GLY A 19 9.69 -7.53 -7.88
C GLY A 19 8.68 -8.66 -7.75
N GLY A 20 7.89 -8.91 -8.80
CA GLY A 20 6.89 -9.99 -8.81
C GLY A 20 5.86 -9.89 -7.68
N GLY A 21 5.47 -8.67 -7.30
CA GLY A 21 4.49 -8.44 -6.21
C GLY A 21 5.03 -8.73 -4.80
N SER A 22 6.35 -8.86 -4.62
CA SER A 22 6.94 -9.14 -3.30
C SER A 22 8.07 -8.17 -2.96
N LEU A 23 8.13 -7.79 -1.68
CA LEU A 23 9.25 -7.13 -1.04
C LEU A 23 9.97 -8.15 -0.18
N LEU A 24 11.26 -8.34 -0.48
CA LEU A 24 12.14 -9.21 0.29
C LEU A 24 13.07 -8.36 1.14
N ILE A 25 13.05 -8.58 2.45
CA ILE A 25 13.94 -7.94 3.41
C ILE A 25 14.85 -9.03 3.98
N GLY A 26 16.11 -9.05 3.52
CA GLY A 26 17.11 -9.99 3.99
C GLY A 26 17.82 -9.53 5.26
N ALA A 27 18.02 -10.47 6.18
CA ALA A 27 18.95 -10.34 7.31
C ALA A 27 20.16 -11.27 7.08
N PRO A 28 21.40 -10.76 7.13
CA PRO A 28 22.59 -11.57 6.94
C PRO A 28 22.76 -12.56 8.10
N ALA A 29 23.38 -13.70 7.81
CA ALA A 29 23.80 -14.63 8.86
C ALA A 29 25.15 -14.20 9.46
N TYR A 30 25.27 -14.34 10.78
CA TYR A 30 26.47 -13.94 11.52
C TYR A 30 27.56 -15.02 11.58
N SER A 31 27.21 -16.28 11.34
CA SER A 31 28.16 -17.42 11.45
C SER A 31 27.83 -18.64 10.57
N SER A 32 26.66 -18.67 9.94
CA SER A 32 26.25 -19.72 9.00
C SER A 32 26.18 -19.13 7.59
N SER A 33 26.32 -19.96 6.56
CA SER A 33 26.18 -19.51 5.16
C SER A 33 24.73 -19.23 4.73
N ARG A 34 23.78 -19.03 5.66
CA ARG A 34 22.34 -18.92 5.37
C ARG A 34 21.66 -17.84 6.22
N GLY A 35 21.33 -16.71 5.61
CA GLY A 35 20.54 -15.62 6.23
C GLY A 35 19.04 -15.92 6.31
N VAL A 36 18.27 -14.98 6.89
CA VAL A 36 16.80 -15.04 6.94
C VAL A 36 16.23 -14.04 5.94
N VAL A 37 15.12 -14.40 5.30
CA VAL A 37 14.35 -13.51 4.42
C VAL A 37 12.97 -13.32 5.01
N PHE A 38 12.60 -12.06 5.24
CA PHE A 38 11.21 -11.67 5.45
C PHE A 38 10.63 -11.33 4.09
N GLN A 39 9.61 -12.07 3.67
CA GLN A 39 8.84 -11.77 2.48
C GLN A 39 7.52 -11.17 2.92
N THR A 40 7.22 -9.98 2.41
CA THR A 40 5.86 -9.47 2.38
C THR A 40 5.45 -9.37 0.92
N THR A 41 4.18 -9.63 0.64
CA THR A 41 3.62 -9.13 -0.60
C THR A 41 3.78 -7.62 -0.57
N LEU A 42 4.25 -7.05 -1.67
CA LEU A 42 3.89 -5.67 -1.95
C LEU A 42 2.38 -5.70 -1.94
N ALA A 43 1.74 -4.84 -1.15
CA ALA A 43 0.31 -4.64 -1.27
C ALA A 43 0.04 -4.65 -2.77
N ALA A 44 -0.69 -5.67 -3.23
CA ALA A 44 -1.07 -5.74 -4.63
C ALA A 44 -1.55 -4.33 -4.93
N THR A 45 -1.03 -3.71 -6.00
CA THR A 45 -1.64 -2.51 -6.55
C THR A 45 -3.13 -2.73 -6.42
N LEU A 46 -3.79 -1.98 -5.52
CA LEU A 46 -5.16 -2.26 -5.12
C LEU A 46 -5.93 -2.57 -6.40
N PRO A 47 -6.58 -3.73 -6.54
CA PRO A 47 -7.45 -3.94 -7.70
C PRO A 47 -8.43 -2.76 -7.65
N CYS A 48 -8.23 -1.80 -8.55
CA CYS A 48 -8.77 -0.44 -8.51
C CYS A 48 -8.70 0.28 -7.15
N PRO A 49 -7.75 1.21 -6.95
CA PRO A 49 -7.77 2.09 -5.79
C PRO A 49 -9.10 2.85 -5.60
N ALA A 50 -9.79 3.13 -6.71
CA ALA A 50 -11.09 3.79 -6.74
C ALA A 50 -12.30 2.87 -6.44
N ASP A 51 -12.09 1.55 -6.31
CA ASP A 51 -13.11 0.60 -5.83
C ASP A 51 -13.11 0.62 -4.28
N LEU A 52 -13.95 1.50 -3.74
CA LEU A 52 -14.05 1.82 -2.32
C LEU A 52 -14.98 0.86 -1.58
N ASN A 53 -15.84 0.12 -2.27
CA ASN A 53 -16.69 -0.91 -1.65
C ASN A 53 -16.16 -2.35 -1.87
N SER A 54 -15.14 -2.52 -2.72
CA SER A 54 -14.50 -3.78 -3.07
C SER A 54 -15.43 -4.77 -3.77
N ASP A 55 -16.33 -4.27 -4.62
CA ASP A 55 -17.25 -5.06 -5.43
C ASP A 55 -16.72 -5.42 -6.84
N GLY A 56 -15.55 -4.88 -7.20
CA GLY A 56 -14.88 -5.11 -8.49
C GLY A 56 -15.30 -4.16 -9.61
N VAL A 57 -16.11 -3.14 -9.33
CA VAL A 57 -16.57 -2.17 -10.33
C VAL A 57 -16.58 -0.76 -9.76
N VAL A 58 -15.78 0.15 -10.33
CA VAL A 58 -15.83 1.58 -9.96
C VAL A 58 -17.07 2.23 -10.52
N ASN A 59 -18.02 2.56 -9.66
CA ASN A 59 -19.32 3.09 -10.04
C ASN A 59 -19.86 4.16 -9.06
N VAL A 60 -21.17 4.45 -9.15
CA VAL A 60 -21.84 5.45 -8.30
C VAL A 60 -21.72 5.10 -6.81
N SER A 61 -21.65 3.81 -6.46
CA SER A 61 -21.47 3.36 -5.07
C SER A 61 -20.17 3.87 -4.48
N ASP A 62 -19.07 3.84 -5.25
CA ASP A 62 -17.77 4.40 -4.83
C ASP A 62 -17.80 5.92 -4.76
N MET A 63 -18.55 6.57 -5.67
CA MET A 63 -18.76 8.02 -5.59
C MET A 63 -19.47 8.43 -4.29
N LEU A 64 -20.42 7.62 -3.79
CA LEU A 64 -21.06 7.88 -2.50
C LEU A 64 -20.07 7.74 -1.34
N HIS A 65 -19.06 6.87 -1.45
CA HIS A 65 -17.97 6.80 -0.48
C HIS A 65 -17.12 8.09 -0.47
N ILE A 66 -16.73 8.63 -1.64
CA ILE A 66 -16.03 9.93 -1.76
C ILE A 66 -16.83 11.05 -1.08
N ILE A 67 -18.13 11.14 -1.38
CA ILE A 67 -19.00 12.19 -0.82
C ILE A 67 -19.11 12.04 0.71
N SER A 68 -19.15 10.80 1.22
CA SER A 68 -19.25 10.55 2.67
C SER A 68 -18.00 10.97 3.45
N GLU A 69 -16.83 10.96 2.82
CA GLU A 69 -15.55 11.33 3.44
C GLU A 69 -15.11 12.77 3.11
N TRP A 70 -15.92 13.54 2.39
CA TRP A 70 -15.54 14.87 1.87
C TRP A 70 -14.96 15.80 2.94
N GLY A 71 -13.80 16.39 2.65
CA GLY A 71 -13.06 17.29 3.53
C GLY A 71 -12.28 16.60 4.65
N ASN A 72 -12.31 15.27 4.75
CA ASN A 72 -11.53 14.50 5.71
C ASN A 72 -10.31 13.84 5.04
N THR A 73 -9.45 13.23 5.84
CA THR A 73 -8.45 12.25 5.39
C THR A 73 -9.09 10.87 5.38
N GLY A 74 -8.62 9.92 4.57
CA GLY A 74 -9.17 8.57 4.65
C GLY A 74 -8.83 7.71 3.45
N ARG A 75 -9.64 6.67 3.26
CA ARG A 75 -9.47 5.74 2.13
C ARG A 75 -9.92 6.38 0.82
N ALA A 76 -10.85 7.34 0.87
CA ALA A 76 -11.32 8.06 -0.30
C ALA A 76 -10.34 9.14 -0.80
N ASP A 77 -9.20 9.36 -0.12
CA ASP A 77 -8.10 10.20 -0.59
C ASP A 77 -7.28 9.41 -1.61
N LEU A 78 -7.68 9.50 -2.87
CA LEU A 78 -7.15 8.71 -3.98
C LEU A 78 -5.86 9.31 -4.55
N ASN A 79 -5.68 10.63 -4.40
CA ASN A 79 -4.48 11.31 -4.89
C ASN A 79 -3.35 11.37 -3.83
N GLY A 80 -3.66 11.06 -2.57
CA GLY A 80 -2.72 11.01 -1.45
C GLY A 80 -2.31 12.38 -0.92
N ASP A 81 -3.10 13.43 -1.15
CA ASP A 81 -2.81 14.80 -0.72
C ASP A 81 -3.29 15.12 0.71
N SER A 82 -3.83 14.12 1.41
CA SER A 82 -4.38 14.19 2.77
C SER A 82 -5.71 14.94 2.89
N ILE A 83 -6.46 15.14 1.81
CA ILE A 83 -7.81 15.70 1.88
C ILE A 83 -8.73 15.22 0.75
N VAL A 84 -9.84 14.56 1.10
CA VAL A 84 -10.87 14.14 0.15
C VAL A 84 -11.59 15.36 -0.43
N ASN A 85 -11.40 15.62 -1.73
CA ASN A 85 -11.98 16.76 -2.43
C ASN A 85 -12.30 16.45 -3.90
N VAL A 86 -12.53 17.48 -4.69
CA VAL A 86 -12.84 17.35 -6.13
C VAL A 86 -11.74 16.63 -6.90
N SER A 87 -10.49 16.73 -6.48
CA SER A 87 -9.36 16.05 -7.10
C SER A 87 -9.55 14.54 -7.01
N ASP A 88 -9.92 14.00 -5.85
CA ASP A 88 -10.19 12.57 -5.66
C ASP A 88 -11.40 12.10 -6.45
N LEU A 89 -12.44 12.92 -6.54
CA LEU A 89 -13.58 12.63 -7.41
C LEU A 89 -13.15 12.49 -8.88
N LEU A 90 -12.24 13.34 -9.35
CA LEU A 90 -11.71 13.23 -10.72
C LEU A 90 -10.85 11.97 -10.91
N TRP A 91 -10.09 11.56 -9.89
CA TRP A 91 -9.36 10.28 -9.90
C TRP A 91 -10.31 9.08 -9.98
N LEU A 92 -11.43 9.11 -9.27
CA LEU A 92 -12.46 8.07 -9.34
C LEU A 92 -13.05 7.98 -10.75
N LEU A 93 -13.39 9.12 -11.36
CA LEU A 93 -13.97 9.15 -12.71
C LEU A 93 -12.99 8.67 -13.79
N ASP A 94 -11.69 8.90 -13.62
CA ASP A 94 -10.64 8.37 -14.51
C ASP A 94 -10.56 6.83 -14.45
N SER A 95 -11.00 6.24 -13.33
CA SER A 95 -10.99 4.80 -13.09
C SER A 95 -12.36 4.13 -13.31
N TRP A 96 -13.33 4.82 -13.93
CA TRP A 96 -14.71 4.35 -14.03
C TRP A 96 -14.86 3.04 -14.82
N GLY A 97 -15.61 2.08 -14.28
CA GLY A 97 -15.87 0.79 -14.90
C GLY A 97 -15.23 -0.38 -14.15
N ASP A 98 -15.07 -1.49 -14.86
CA ASP A 98 -14.58 -2.74 -14.27
C ASP A 98 -13.11 -2.67 -13.85
N CYS A 99 -12.82 -3.41 -12.78
CA CYS A 99 -11.49 -3.81 -12.34
C CYS A 99 -11.11 -5.18 -12.95
#